data_AF-A0A1Q5LTT5-F1
#
_entry.id   AF-A0A1Q5LTT5-F1
#
_cell.length_a   1.000
_cell.length_b   1.000
_cell.length_c   1.000
_cell.angle_alpha   90.00
_cell.angle_beta   90.00
_cell.angle_gamma   90.00
#
_symmetry.space_group_name_H-M   'P 1'
#
loop_
_entity.id
_entity.type
_entity.pdbx_description
1 polymer ?
#
loop_
_entity_poly.entity_id
_entity_poly.type
_entity_poly.pdbx_seq_one_letter_code
_entity_poly.pdbx_strand_id
1 'polypeptide(L)' 'MLIRFATTGGSYVDVTGSGEHSDKNRWNCHGCGDASRSPEQSYLFRIRPDANDHAAACRAIPLT' A
#
# COMPACT_ATOMS: atom_id res chain seq x y z
N MET A 1 5.20 -4.98 -10.96
CA MET A 1 3.79 -5.30 -10.67
C MET A 1 3.14 -4.10 -9.98
N LEU A 2 1.83 -3.88 -10.16
CA LEU A 2 1.04 -2.85 -9.46
C LEU A 2 -0.27 -3.46 -8.95
N ILE A 3 -0.56 -3.30 -7.65
CA ILE A 3 -1.90 -3.56 -7.06
C ILE A 3 -2.35 -2.25 -6.43
N ARG A 4 -3.64 -1.91 -6.55
CA ARG A 4 -4.20 -0.66 -6.03
C ARG A 4 -5.40 -0.94 -5.15
N PHE A 5 -5.44 -0.31 -3.99
CA PHE A 5 -6.58 -0.29 -3.07
C PHE A 5 -7.16 1.13 -2.99
N ALA A 6 -8.48 1.27 -3.07
CA ALA A 6 -9.15 2.55 -2.87
C ALA A 6 -9.24 2.85 -1.36
N THR A 7 -8.92 4.08 -0.95
CA THR A 7 -9.09 4.50 0.45
C THR A 7 -10.50 5.02 0.70
N THR A 8 -10.92 5.00 1.97
CA THR A 8 -12.19 5.62 2.38
C THR A 8 -12.24 7.12 2.09
N GLY A 9 -11.08 7.80 2.10
CA GLY A 9 -10.95 9.22 1.75
C GLY A 9 -11.02 9.52 0.25
N GLY A 10 -11.18 8.52 -0.62
CA GLY A 10 -11.22 8.70 -2.07
C GLY A 10 -9.83 8.83 -2.73
N SER A 11 -8.77 8.47 -2.01
CA SER A 11 -7.41 8.33 -2.56
C SER A 11 -7.09 6.85 -2.83
N TYR A 12 -5.82 6.54 -3.04
CA TYR A 12 -5.35 5.19 -3.36
C TYR A 12 -4.13 4.78 -2.53
N VAL A 13 -4.04 3.49 -2.22
CA VAL A 13 -2.82 2.83 -1.76
C VAL A 13 -2.29 1.96 -2.89
N ASP A 14 -1.07 2.22 -3.33
CA ASP A 14 -0.40 1.46 -4.40
C ASP A 14 0.64 0.52 -3.81
N VAL A 15 0.51 -0.76 -4.13
CA VAL A 15 1.54 -1.78 -3.91
C VAL A 15 2.36 -1.93 -5.18
N THR A 16 3.66 -1.71 -5.08
CA THR A 16 4.63 -1.89 -6.16
C THR A 16 5.69 -2.93 -5.77
N GLY A 17 6.29 -3.59 -6.76
CA GLY A 17 7.38 -4.55 -6.50
C GLY A 17 7.60 -5.56 -7.62
N SER A 18 8.52 -6.49 -7.37
CA SER A 18 9.00 -7.49 -8.33
C SER A 18 8.20 -8.80 -8.33
N GLY A 19 7.12 -8.91 -7.53
CA GLY A 19 6.20 -10.05 -7.56
C GLY A 19 6.13 -10.85 -6.25
N GLU A 20 5.40 -11.97 -6.29
CA GLU A 20 4.94 -12.72 -5.12
C GLU A 20 6.06 -13.14 -4.15
N HIS A 21 7.16 -13.65 -4.70
CA HIS A 21 8.30 -14.18 -3.94
C HIS A 21 9.41 -13.15 -3.71
N SER A 22 9.19 -11.89 -4.09
CA SER A 22 10.14 -10.81 -3.84
C SER A 22 9.95 -10.23 -2.45
N ASP A 23 11.06 -9.96 -1.76
CA ASP A 23 11.18 -9.17 -0.54
C ASP A 23 11.26 -7.65 -0.83
N LYS A 24 10.96 -7.25 -2.06
CA LYS A 24 11.02 -5.84 -2.51
C LYS A 24 9.65 -5.27 -2.85
N ASN A 25 8.57 -5.88 -2.37
CA ASN A 25 7.26 -5.25 -2.49
C ASN A 25 7.11 -4.15 -1.43
N ARG A 26 6.50 -3.05 -1.81
CA ARG A 26 6.26 -1.87 -0.97
C ARG A 26 4.89 -1.32 -1.27
N TRP A 27 4.26 -0.69 -0.29
CA TRP A 27 3.04 0.08 -0.54
C TRP A 27 3.22 1.55 -0.16
N ASN A 28 2.50 2.44 -0.83
CA ASN A 28 2.44 3.87 -0.56
C ASN A 28 1.00 4.38 -0.67
N CYS A 29 0.54 5.16 0.31
CA CYS A 29 -0.75 5.83 0.29
C CYS A 29 -0.65 7.24 -0.31
N HIS A 30 -1.36 7.48 -1.40
CA HIS A 30 -1.44 8.79 -2.06
C HIS A 30 -2.34 9.81 -1.33
N GLY A 31 -3.03 9.38 -0.26
CA GLY A 31 -3.87 10.27 0.54
C GLY A 31 -3.07 10.90 1.68
N CYS A 32 -2.53 10.07 2.57
CA CYS A 32 -1.81 10.52 3.76
C CYS A 32 -0.29 10.50 3.63
N GLY A 33 0.27 9.92 2.56
CA GLY A 33 1.71 9.79 2.35
C GLY A 33 2.39 8.68 3.17
N ASP A 34 1.63 7.88 3.93
CA ASP A 34 2.19 6.74 4.68
C ASP A 34 2.60 5.61 3.73
N ALA A 35 3.57 4.81 4.15
CA ALA A 35 4.15 3.77 3.31
C ALA A 35 4.69 2.61 4.15
N SER A 36 4.86 1.44 3.52
CA SER A 36 5.47 0.27 4.15
C SER A 36 6.89 0.58 4.64
N ARG A 37 7.14 0.41 5.94
CA ARG A 37 8.41 0.83 6.59
C ARG A 37 9.49 -0.26 6.66
N SER A 38 9.11 -1.53 6.56
CA SER A 38 10.00 -2.65 6.92
C SER A 38 10.37 -3.56 5.74
N PRO A 39 11.66 -3.66 5.36
CA PRO A 39 12.13 -4.58 4.33
C PRO A 39 11.83 -6.05 4.63
N GLU A 40 11.85 -6.46 5.91
CA GLU A 40 11.65 -7.85 6.33
C GLU A 40 10.19 -8.33 6.19
N GLN A 41 9.24 -7.41 5.97
CA GLN A 41 7.82 -7.71 5.79
C GLN A 41 7.36 -7.54 4.35
N SER A 42 8.30 -7.49 3.40
CA SER A 42 8.05 -7.05 2.05
C SER A 42 7.67 -8.14 1.04
N TYR A 43 7.37 -9.34 1.53
CA TYR A 43 6.74 -10.38 0.73
C TYR A 43 5.30 -9.98 0.40
N LEU A 44 4.86 -10.31 -0.81
CA LEU A 44 3.57 -9.85 -1.30
C LEU A 44 2.40 -10.31 -0.42
N PHE A 45 2.46 -11.53 0.12
CA PHE A 45 1.42 -12.08 0.99
C PHE A 45 1.26 -11.30 2.31
N ARG A 46 2.28 -10.55 2.76
CA ARG A 46 2.24 -9.68 3.95
C ARG A 46 1.89 -8.24 3.57
N ILE A 47 2.52 -7.71 2.52
CA ILE A 47 2.30 -6.33 2.05
C ILE A 47 0.86 -6.12 1.59
N ARG A 48 0.25 -7.11 0.94
CA ARG A 48 -1.11 -6.99 0.41
C ARG A 48 -2.18 -6.77 1.50
N PRO A 49 -2.27 -7.58 2.57
CA PRO A 49 -3.22 -7.31 3.66
C PRO A 49 -2.90 -6.00 4.39
N ASP A 50 -1.63 -5.70 4.66
CA ASP A 50 -1.24 -4.44 5.33
C ASP A 50 -1.67 -3.19 4.54
N ALA A 51 -1.45 -3.18 3.22
CA ALA A 51 -1.90 -2.12 2.34
C ALA A 51 -3.44 -1.98 2.32
N ASN A 52 -4.16 -3.11 2.33
CA ASN A 52 -5.62 -3.14 2.36
C ASN A 52 -6.18 -2.62 3.68
N ASP A 53 -5.59 -3.02 4.81
CA ASP A 53 -5.98 -2.56 6.14
C ASP A 53 -5.76 -1.04 6.27
N HIS A 54 -4.64 -0.53 5.75
CA HIS A 54 -4.41 0.90 5.66
C HIS A 54 -5.47 1.59 4.79
N ALA A 55 -5.77 1.05 3.61
CA ALA A 55 -6.76 1.64 2.70
C ALA A 55 -8.16 1.71 3.35
N ALA A 56 -8.56 0.69 4.10
CA ALA A 56 -9.82 0.65 4.84
C ALA A 56 -9.88 1.74 5.93
N ALA A 57 -8.76 2.01 6.61
CA ALA A 57 -8.69 3.01 7.68
C ALA A 57 -8.47 4.46 7.20
N CYS A 58 -7.80 4.64 6.05
CA CYS A 58 -7.34 5.95 5.59
C CYS A 58 -8.50 6.80 5.07
N ARG A 59 -8.69 7.96 5.70
CA ARG A 59 -9.68 8.99 5.32
C ARG A 59 -9.08 10.23 4.69
N ALA A 60 -7.77 10.22 4.42
CA ALA A 60 -7.10 11.33 3.78
C ALA A 60 -7.58 11.45 2.32
N ILE A 61 -8.01 12.65 1.98
CA ILE A 61 -8.48 13.03 0.65
C ILE A 61 -7.23 13.39 -0.17
N PRO A 62 -7.16 13.03 -1.47
CA PRO A 62 -6.07 13.48 -2.33
C PRO A 62 -5.94 15.00 -2.27
N LEU A 63 -4.76 15.50 -1.92
CA LEU A 63 -4.42 16.90 -2.14
C LEU A 63 -4.16 17.03 -3.64
N THR A 64 -5.12 17.62 -4.35
CA THR A 64 -5.05 17.94 -5.78
C THR A 64 -3.95 18.95 -6.08
#